data_AF-A0A6M5YT15-F1
#
_entry.id   AF-A0A6M5YT15-F1
#
_cell.length_a   1.000
_cell.length_b   1.000
_cell.length_c   1.000
_cell.angle_alpha   90.00
_cell.angle_beta   90.00
_cell.angle_gamma   90.00
#
_symmetry.space_group_name_H-M   'P 1'
#
loop_
_entity.id
_entity.type
_entity.pdbx_description
1 polymer ?
#
loop_
_entity_poly.entity_id
_entity_poly.type
_entity_poly.pdbx_seq_one_letter_code
_entity_poly.pdbx_strand_id
1 'polypeptide(L)'
;MWSLRFQHYKSAVGEVAHALAIESTGQPIRLYYPGHPPQHKSQWDREQGTHAQLLRDVFGNPFRPINFAPDLRTDTALALATQMYESRDFGAMPVLADALQDAGCDSDDILSHCRGPGPHARGCWVVDRVLGKE
;
A
#
# COMPACT_ATOMS: atom_id res chain seq x y z
N MET A 1 18.02 42.82 17.49
CA MET A 1 17.22 43.19 18.68
C MET A 1 15.80 42.72 18.42
N TRP A 2 15.38 41.60 19.03
CA TRP A 2 14.14 40.88 18.68
C TRP A 2 12.97 41.44 19.49
N SER A 3 11.86 41.76 18.82
CA SER A 3 10.60 42.16 19.48
C SER A 3 9.54 41.11 19.18
N LEU A 4 9.07 40.42 20.21
CA LEU A 4 7.99 39.43 20.12
C LEU A 4 6.65 40.15 20.26
N ARG A 5 5.81 40.10 19.22
CA ARG A 5 4.41 40.54 19.29
C ARG A 5 3.52 39.32 19.13
N PHE A 6 2.79 38.97 20.18
CA PHE A 6 1.78 37.91 20.15
C PHE A 6 0.44 38.50 19.72
N GLN A 7 -0.10 38.03 18.60
CA GLN A 7 -1.50 38.28 18.25
C GLN A 7 -2.31 37.03 18.60
N HIS A 8 -3.22 37.17 19.55
CA HIS A 8 -4.20 36.14 19.84
C HIS A 8 -5.24 36.10 18.72
N TYR A 9 -5.27 35.02 17.95
CA TYR A 9 -6.34 34.74 16.99
C TYR A 9 -7.13 33.53 17.48
N LYS A 10 -8.43 33.71 17.74
CA LYS A 10 -9.32 32.62 18.13
C LYS A 10 -9.87 31.93 16.88
N SER A 11 -9.47 30.69 16.65
CA SER A 11 -10.11 29.78 15.71
C SER A 11 -11.23 29.00 16.42
N ALA A 12 -12.29 28.63 15.69
CA ALA A 12 -13.47 27.91 16.20
C ALA A 12 -13.21 26.43 16.56
N VAL A 13 -11.97 25.95 16.44
CA VAL A 13 -11.57 24.55 16.69
C VAL A 13 -10.33 24.47 17.58
N GLY A 14 -10.48 24.88 18.85
CA GLY A 14 -9.47 24.63 19.88
C GLY A 14 -8.18 25.45 19.74
N GLU A 15 -7.49 25.61 20.87
CA GLU A 15 -6.36 26.52 21.04
C GLU A 15 -5.09 25.96 20.39
N VAL A 16 -4.73 26.44 19.21
CA VAL A 16 -3.39 26.26 18.62
C VAL A 16 -2.74 27.62 18.45
N ALA A 17 -1.74 27.89 19.31
CA ALA A 17 -0.92 29.09 19.20
C ALA A 17 -0.03 29.00 17.95
N HIS A 18 -0.40 29.74 16.89
CA HIS A 18 0.51 30.03 15.79
C HIS A 18 1.49 31.13 16.22
N ALA A 19 2.73 30.76 16.52
CA ALA A 19 3.81 31.72 16.64
C ALA A 19 4.38 32.01 15.24
N LEU A 20 3.96 33.12 14.64
CA LEU A 20 4.61 33.64 13.43
C LEU A 20 5.83 34.47 13.85
N ALA A 21 7.03 33.88 13.73
CA ALA A 21 8.27 34.64 13.74
C ALA A 21 8.43 35.33 12.37
N ILE A 22 8.43 36.66 12.34
CA ILE A 22 8.62 37.46 11.13
C ILE A 22 10.01 38.09 11.22
N GLU A 23 10.94 37.70 10.34
CA GLU A 23 12.16 38.46 10.07
C GLU A 23 11.91 39.55 9.00
N SER A 24 12.77 40.57 8.95
CA SER A 24 12.58 41.81 8.20
C SER A 24 12.58 41.68 6.66
N THR A 25 12.70 40.46 6.12
CA THR A 25 12.73 40.21 4.67
C THR A 25 11.39 39.77 4.09
N GLY A 26 10.32 39.70 4.89
CA GLY A 26 8.95 39.53 4.39
C GLY A 26 8.63 38.18 3.73
N GLN A 27 9.56 37.22 3.74
CA GLN A 27 9.26 35.84 3.36
C GLN A 27 8.85 35.05 4.60
N PRO A 28 7.66 34.41 4.61
CA PRO A 28 7.27 33.56 5.72
C PRO A 28 8.21 32.35 5.79
N ILE A 29 8.82 32.14 6.95
CA ILE A 29 9.58 30.92 7.23
C ILE A 29 8.60 29.75 7.16
N ARG A 30 8.75 28.91 6.13
CA ARG A 30 7.99 27.68 5.97
C ARG A 30 8.45 26.70 7.03
N LEU A 31 7.80 26.70 8.18
CA LEU A 31 7.92 25.61 9.15
C LEU A 31 7.47 24.33 8.45
N TYR A 32 8.42 23.45 8.15
CA TYR A 32 8.14 22.13 7.59
C TYR A 32 7.42 21.31 8.66
N TYR A 33 6.09 21.19 8.53
CA TYR A 33 5.33 20.19 9.27
C TYR A 33 5.44 18.85 8.53
N PRO A 34 5.99 17.78 9.13
CA PRO A 34 5.88 16.45 8.56
C PRO A 34 4.39 16.10 8.46
N GLY A 35 3.88 15.96 7.23
CA GLY A 35 2.47 15.69 6.94
C GLY A 35 1.74 16.75 6.11
N HIS A 36 2.36 17.88 5.76
CA HIS A 36 1.75 18.82 4.81
C HIS A 36 1.98 18.36 3.36
N PRO A 37 0.94 17.97 2.60
CA PRO A 37 1.13 17.62 1.18
C PRO A 37 1.59 18.86 0.40
N PRO A 38 2.50 18.72 -0.58
CA PRO A 38 2.89 19.83 -1.43
C PRO A 38 1.73 20.30 -2.30
N GLN A 39 1.85 21.54 -2.79
CA GLN A 39 0.82 22.28 -3.51
C GLN A 39 0.39 21.64 -4.86
N HIS A 40 0.97 20.48 -5.22
CA HIS A 40 0.73 19.73 -6.44
C HIS A 40 0.17 18.32 -6.11
N LYS A 41 -1.09 18.26 -5.65
CA LYS A 41 -1.72 17.04 -5.09
C LYS A 41 -1.65 15.81 -6.02
N SER A 42 -1.73 16.01 -7.33
CA SER A 42 -1.99 14.94 -8.28
C SER A 42 -0.84 13.96 -8.47
N GLN A 43 0.42 14.39 -8.34
CA GLN A 43 1.57 13.48 -8.49
C GLN A 43 1.79 12.67 -7.21
N TRP A 44 1.68 13.33 -6.06
CA TRP A 44 1.79 12.69 -4.74
C TRP A 44 0.68 11.66 -4.52
N ASP A 45 -0.58 12.00 -4.83
CA ASP A 45 -1.71 11.08 -4.65
C ASP A 45 -1.56 9.80 -5.51
N ARG A 46 -1.00 9.94 -6.73
CA ARG A 46 -0.76 8.82 -7.65
C ARG A 46 0.37 7.90 -7.16
N GLU A 47 1.48 8.49 -6.73
CA GLU A 47 2.63 7.74 -6.19
C GLU A 47 2.25 6.99 -4.91
N GLN A 48 1.51 7.63 -4.01
CA GLN A 48 0.98 6.99 -2.79
C GLN A 48 0.02 5.85 -3.13
N GLY A 49 -0.84 6.02 -4.13
CA GLY A 49 -1.72 4.96 -4.63
C GLY A 49 -0.94 3.72 -5.12
N THR A 50 0.12 3.93 -5.91
CA THR A 50 0.99 2.86 -6.42
C THR A 50 1.73 2.14 -5.29
N HIS A 51 2.33 2.89 -4.34
CA HIS A 51 3.00 2.29 -3.20
C HIS A 51 2.05 1.45 -2.35
N ALA A 52 0.84 1.96 -2.09
CA ALA A 52 -0.16 1.23 -1.32
C ALA A 52 -0.62 -0.06 -2.01
N GLN A 53 -0.66 -0.08 -3.35
CA GLN A 53 -0.99 -1.29 -4.11
C GLN A 53 0.13 -2.34 -4.03
N LEU A 54 1.39 -1.94 -4.17
CA LEU A 54 2.54 -2.85 -4.02
C LEU A 54 2.64 -3.42 -2.60
N LEU A 55 2.41 -2.60 -1.57
CA LEU A 55 2.39 -3.08 -0.20
C LEU A 55 1.28 -4.12 0.02
N ARG A 56 0.10 -3.93 -0.58
CA ARG A 56 -0.99 -4.90 -0.53
C ARG A 56 -0.69 -6.17 -1.33
N ASP A 57 0.08 -6.07 -2.41
CA ASP A 57 0.54 -7.24 -3.16
C ASP A 57 1.55 -8.06 -2.33
N VAL A 58 2.45 -7.42 -1.58
CA VAL A 58 3.48 -8.14 -0.82
C VAL A 58 2.96 -8.69 0.52
N PHE A 59 2.15 -7.93 1.24
CA PHE A 59 1.74 -8.28 2.60
C PHE A 59 0.28 -8.73 2.72
N GLY A 60 -0.53 -8.54 1.67
CA GLY A 60 -1.97 -8.73 1.77
C GLY A 60 -2.61 -7.78 2.80
N ASN A 61 -3.59 -8.29 3.54
CA ASN A 61 -4.22 -7.59 4.65
C ASN A 61 -3.63 -8.07 6.00
N PRO A 62 -2.76 -7.30 6.67
CA PRO A 62 -2.13 -7.74 7.92
C PRO A 62 -3.12 -7.88 9.09
N PHE A 63 -4.31 -7.30 8.99
CA PHE A 63 -5.35 -7.37 10.02
C PHE A 63 -6.35 -8.51 9.79
N ARG A 64 -6.23 -9.24 8.69
CA ARG A 64 -7.01 -10.45 8.39
C ARG A 64 -6.05 -11.55 7.94
N PRO A 65 -5.44 -12.30 8.87
CA PRO A 65 -4.59 -13.42 8.52
C PRO A 65 -5.41 -14.45 7.73
N ILE A 66 -5.00 -14.73 6.50
CA ILE A 66 -5.65 -15.72 5.66
C ILE A 66 -5.00 -17.08 5.95
N ASN A 67 -5.82 -18.06 6.31
CA ASN A 67 -5.37 -19.44 6.43
C ASN A 67 -5.23 -20.05 5.04
N PHE A 68 -4.03 -20.48 4.66
CA PHE A 68 -3.78 -21.11 3.37
C PHE A 68 -3.70 -22.63 3.57
N ALA A 69 -4.76 -23.34 3.19
CA ALA A 69 -4.83 -24.79 3.39
C ALA A 69 -3.79 -25.52 2.52
N PRO A 70 -3.17 -26.61 3.03
CA PRO A 70 -2.21 -27.40 2.26
C PRO A 70 -2.78 -27.95 0.94
N ASP A 71 -4.07 -28.27 0.91
CA ASP A 71 -4.77 -28.85 -0.24
C ASP A 71 -4.81 -27.90 -1.45
N LEU A 72 -4.63 -26.59 -1.21
CA LEU A 72 -4.54 -25.59 -2.28
C LEU A 72 -3.21 -25.63 -3.04
N ARG A 73 -2.20 -26.34 -2.54
CA ARG A 73 -0.89 -26.52 -3.21
C ARG A 73 -0.92 -27.71 -4.16
N THR A 74 -1.86 -27.69 -5.09
CA THR A 74 -1.93 -28.70 -6.16
C THR A 74 -0.73 -28.56 -7.11
N ASP A 75 -0.41 -29.63 -7.85
CA ASP A 75 0.67 -29.61 -8.85
C ASP A 75 0.49 -28.46 -9.86
N THR A 76 -0.75 -28.19 -10.27
CA THR A 76 -1.08 -27.09 -11.17
C THR A 76 -0.81 -25.73 -10.54
N ALA A 77 -1.25 -25.50 -9.30
CA ALA A 77 -1.02 -24.24 -8.60
C ALA A 77 0.48 -23.99 -8.38
N LEU A 78 1.22 -25.04 -7.97
CA LEU A 78 2.67 -24.99 -7.78
C LEU A 78 3.41 -24.68 -9.09
N ALA A 79 3.03 -25.33 -10.20
CA ALA A 79 3.64 -25.09 -11.50
C ALA A 79 3.43 -23.64 -11.97
N LEU A 80 2.20 -23.13 -11.88
CA LEU A 80 1.88 -21.74 -12.24
C LEU A 80 2.65 -20.74 -11.36
N ALA A 81 2.61 -20.93 -10.04
CA ALA A 81 3.30 -20.05 -9.11
C ALA A 81 4.82 -20.06 -9.33
N THR A 82 5.41 -21.24 -9.57
CA THR A 82 6.86 -21.37 -9.84
C THR A 82 7.24 -20.64 -11.12
N GLN A 83 6.48 -20.86 -12.20
CA GLN A 83 6.73 -20.20 -13.48
C GLN A 83 6.68 -18.68 -13.34
N MET A 84 5.64 -18.13 -12.70
CA MET A 84 5.52 -16.68 -12.48
C MET A 84 6.65 -16.13 -11.62
N TYR A 85 7.04 -16.86 -10.57
CA TYR A 85 8.10 -16.44 -9.66
C TYR A 85 9.48 -16.40 -10.32
N GLU A 86 9.78 -17.37 -11.19
CA GLU A 86 11.04 -17.46 -11.94
C GLU A 86 11.11 -16.47 -13.10
N SER A 87 10.04 -16.37 -13.89
CA SER A 87 9.99 -15.47 -15.06
C SER A 87 9.77 -14.01 -14.68
N ARG A 88 9.21 -13.74 -13.49
CA ARG A 88 8.67 -12.44 -13.05
C ARG A 88 7.53 -11.93 -13.93
N ASP A 89 6.88 -12.82 -14.67
CA ASP A 89 5.67 -12.55 -15.42
C ASP A 89 4.46 -13.11 -14.67
N PHE A 90 3.61 -12.21 -14.18
CA PHE A 90 2.42 -12.52 -13.39
C PHE A 90 1.13 -12.44 -14.22
N GLY A 91 1.23 -12.47 -15.56
CA GLY A 91 0.05 -12.45 -16.45
C GLY A 91 -0.90 -13.63 -16.25
N ALA A 92 -0.42 -14.73 -15.66
CA ALA A 92 -1.21 -15.93 -15.37
C ALA A 92 -1.92 -15.90 -14.01
N MET A 93 -1.92 -14.79 -13.27
CA MET A 93 -2.60 -14.69 -11.96
C MET A 93 -4.10 -15.05 -11.99
N PRO A 94 -4.90 -14.65 -13.01
CA PRO A 94 -6.28 -15.12 -13.11
C PRO A 94 -6.40 -16.64 -13.28
N VAL A 95 -5.47 -17.27 -13.99
CA VAL A 95 -5.42 -18.73 -14.16
C VAL A 95 -5.06 -19.43 -12.85
N LEU A 96 -4.17 -18.83 -12.05
CA LEU A 96 -3.89 -19.29 -10.69
C LEU A 96 -5.15 -19.21 -9.81
N ALA A 97 -5.96 -18.15 -9.94
CA ALA A 97 -7.22 -18.03 -9.19
C ALA A 97 -8.16 -19.20 -9.48
N ASP A 98 -8.31 -19.57 -10.75
CA ASP A 98 -9.18 -20.66 -11.17
C ASP A 98 -8.62 -22.02 -10.69
N ALA A 99 -7.31 -22.25 -10.81
CA ALA A 99 -6.67 -23.46 -10.28
C ALA A 99 -6.83 -23.60 -8.75
N LEU A 100 -6.76 -22.49 -8.00
CA LEU A 100 -6.99 -22.49 -6.55
C LEU A 100 -8.47 -22.75 -6.23
N GLN A 101 -9.39 -22.18 -6.99
CA GLN A 101 -10.82 -22.41 -6.82
C GLN A 101 -11.21 -23.87 -7.10
N ASP A 102 -10.64 -24.47 -8.15
CA ASP A 102 -10.80 -25.90 -8.48
C ASP A 102 -10.23 -26.81 -7.38
N ALA A 103 -9.18 -26.36 -6.68
CA ALA A 103 -8.62 -27.03 -5.50
C ALA A 103 -9.46 -26.84 -4.22
N GLY A 104 -10.57 -26.11 -4.30
CA GLY A 104 -11.49 -25.88 -3.17
C GLY A 104 -11.24 -24.57 -2.41
N CYS A 105 -10.49 -23.61 -2.96
CA CYS A 105 -10.35 -22.29 -2.33
C CYS A 105 -11.69 -21.53 -2.35
N ASP A 106 -12.18 -21.18 -1.16
CA ASP A 106 -13.39 -20.39 -0.93
C ASP A 106 -13.09 -18.98 -0.40
N SER A 107 -11.82 -18.63 -0.23
CA SER A 107 -11.39 -17.34 0.29
C SER A 107 -11.54 -16.24 -0.76
N ASP A 108 -12.56 -15.39 -0.61
CA ASP A 108 -12.78 -14.22 -1.45
C ASP A 108 -11.54 -13.31 -1.54
N ASP A 109 -10.79 -13.13 -0.45
CA ASP A 109 -9.57 -12.30 -0.44
C ASP A 109 -8.46 -12.87 -1.36
N ILE A 110 -8.28 -14.20 -1.41
CA ILE A 110 -7.32 -14.87 -2.31
C ILE A 110 -7.78 -14.71 -3.76
N LEU A 111 -9.04 -15.09 -4.02
CA LEU A 111 -9.57 -15.13 -5.38
C LEU A 111 -9.69 -13.73 -5.99
N SER A 112 -10.13 -12.74 -5.21
CA SER A 112 -10.24 -11.35 -5.67
C SER A 112 -8.87 -10.70 -5.87
N HIS A 113 -7.87 -11.05 -5.06
CA HIS A 113 -6.50 -10.57 -5.27
C HIS A 113 -5.93 -11.08 -6.60
N CYS A 114 -6.04 -12.38 -6.88
CA CYS A 114 -5.52 -12.99 -8.11
C CYS A 114 -6.24 -12.53 -9.39
N ARG A 115 -7.55 -12.25 -9.29
CA ARG A 115 -8.35 -11.72 -10.40
C ARG A 115 -8.25 -10.20 -10.52
N GLY A 116 -7.69 -9.54 -9.50
CA GLY A 116 -7.46 -8.11 -9.51
C GLY A 116 -6.45 -7.73 -10.58
N PRO A 117 -6.47 -6.48 -11.06
CA PRO A 117 -5.56 -6.03 -12.12
C PRO A 117 -4.08 -5.95 -11.71
N GLY A 118 -3.71 -6.34 -10.47
CA GLY A 118 -2.37 -6.09 -9.94
C GLY A 118 -2.06 -4.59 -9.81
N PRO A 119 -0.85 -4.22 -9.37
CA PRO A 119 0.42 -4.90 -9.65
C PRO A 119 0.57 -6.22 -8.92
N HIS A 120 1.26 -7.15 -9.58
CA HIS A 120 1.79 -8.38 -9.00
C HIS A 120 3.28 -8.43 -9.24
N ALA A 121 4.03 -8.72 -8.18
CA ALA A 121 5.47 -8.81 -8.21
C ALA A 121 5.95 -10.01 -7.40
N ARG A 122 7.26 -10.27 -7.49
CA ARG A 122 7.91 -11.25 -6.61
C ARG A 122 7.74 -10.81 -5.16
N GLY A 123 7.23 -11.69 -4.31
CA GLY A 123 6.75 -11.33 -2.98
C GLY A 123 5.23 -11.26 -2.89
N CYS A 124 4.49 -11.44 -4.00
CA CYS A 124 3.03 -11.54 -3.99
C CYS A 124 2.59 -12.59 -2.97
N TRP A 125 1.82 -12.18 -1.97
CA TRP A 125 1.49 -13.03 -0.82
C TRP A 125 0.74 -14.31 -1.22
N VAL A 126 -0.07 -14.31 -2.29
CA VAL A 126 -0.71 -15.56 -2.75
C VAL A 126 0.32 -16.51 -3.35
N VAL A 127 1.20 -16.00 -4.21
CA VAL A 127 2.23 -16.80 -4.89
C VAL A 127 3.21 -17.37 -3.87
N ASP A 128 3.66 -16.57 -2.91
CA ASP A 128 4.59 -17.01 -1.88
C ASP A 128 3.95 -18.05 -0.94
N ARG A 129 2.65 -17.93 -0.62
CA ARG A 129 1.90 -18.97 0.12
C ARG A 129 1.81 -20.29 -0.64
N VAL A 130 1.52 -20.24 -1.95
CA VAL A 130 1.48 -21.43 -2.81
C VAL A 130 2.86 -22.11 -2.80
N LEU A 131 3.94 -21.33 -2.92
CA LEU A 131 5.32 -21.83 -2.93
C LEU A 131 5.88 -22.21 -1.55
N GLY A 132 5.13 -21.97 -0.46
CA GLY A 132 5.59 -22.22 0.91
C GLY A 132 6.77 -21.35 1.32
N LYS A 133 6.84 -20.11 0.81
CA LYS A 133 7.91 -19.14 1.09
C LYS A 133 7.60 -18.23 2.28
N GLU A 134 6.52 -18.51 3.02
CA GLU A 134 6.04 -17.78 4.19
C GLU A 134 6.01 -18.66 5.45
#